data_AF-A0A1H4H7F2-F1
#
_entry.id   AF-A0A1H4H7F2-F1
#
_cell.length_a   1.000
_cell.length_b   1.000
_cell.length_c   1.000
_cell.angle_alpha   90.00
_cell.angle_beta   90.00
_cell.angle_gamma   90.00
#
_symmetry.space_group_name_H-M   'P 1'
#
loop_
_entity.id
_entity.type
_entity.pdbx_description
1 polymer ?
#
loop_
_entity_poly.entity_id
_entity_poly.type
_entity_poly.pdbx_seq_one_letter_code
_entity_poly.pdbx_strand_id
1 'polypeptide(L)'
;MIFQVSIRDRLHKDFQRAFYGSKTHNIYIKDGNGFTINQAANLIQGRSVFRTDLLNINGQEYKAWITLELNQPKDGYGNFRSKMFSEGYGFNLNEVLSRYSIKELEDPGLMEKLETSLKNGGSPLVTVNKNGEDIRLRIAAVPQFTQINFYEQNGKPVMREQFLTSKAQEKLAHKTEGHQQGMSKSQGLSR
;
A
#
# COMPACT_ATOMS: atom_id res chain seq x y z
N MET A 1 21.36 16.47 -4.78
CA MET A 1 20.38 17.37 -5.43
C MET A 1 19.05 17.23 -4.68
N ILE A 2 18.36 18.33 -4.36
CA ILE A 2 17.05 18.30 -3.69
C ILE A 2 15.99 18.73 -4.71
N PHE A 3 14.88 18.01 -4.80
CA PHE A 3 13.74 18.42 -5.62
C PHE A 3 12.46 18.46 -4.78
N GLN A 4 11.61 19.45 -5.08
CA GLN A 4 10.31 19.60 -4.43
C GLN A 4 9.23 19.03 -5.35
N VAL A 5 8.39 18.14 -4.83
CA VAL A 5 7.23 17.63 -5.58
C VAL A 5 5.95 18.29 -5.04
N SER A 6 5.08 18.67 -5.97
CA SER A 6 3.78 19.29 -5.69
C SER A 6 2.69 18.65 -6.57
N ILE A 7 1.48 18.48 -6.05
CA ILE A 7 0.34 17.87 -6.77
C ILE A 7 -0.67 18.93 -7.23
N ARG A 8 -0.24 20.13 -7.62
CA ARG A 8 -1.18 21.18 -8.04
C ARG A 8 -1.96 20.84 -9.32
N ASP A 9 -1.36 20.06 -10.23
CA ASP A 9 -1.84 19.94 -11.62
C ASP A 9 -2.26 18.52 -12.05
N ARG A 10 -2.26 17.53 -11.15
CA ARG A 10 -2.53 16.10 -11.47
C ARG A 10 -3.72 15.49 -10.72
N LEU A 11 -4.69 16.30 -10.33
CA LEU A 11 -5.88 15.84 -9.60
C LEU A 11 -7.14 15.93 -10.47
N HIS A 12 -7.87 14.82 -10.57
CA HIS A 12 -9.25 14.81 -11.07
C HIS A 12 -10.12 15.68 -10.13
N LYS A 13 -11.10 16.41 -10.68
CA LYS A 13 -11.88 17.43 -9.95
C LYS A 13 -12.52 16.89 -8.66
N ASP A 14 -12.91 15.63 -8.63
CA ASP A 14 -13.56 15.01 -7.46
C ASP A 14 -12.60 14.75 -6.29
N PHE A 15 -11.28 14.69 -6.54
CA PHE A 15 -10.28 14.62 -5.49
C PHE A 15 -9.98 15.99 -4.86
N GLN A 16 -10.28 17.11 -5.53
CA GLN A 16 -9.93 18.45 -5.04
C GLN A 16 -10.55 18.79 -3.69
N ARG A 17 -11.71 18.22 -3.35
CA ARG A 17 -12.37 18.46 -2.06
C ARG A 17 -11.66 17.83 -0.85
N ALA A 18 -10.88 16.77 -1.04
CA ALA A 18 -10.10 16.14 0.04
C ALA A 18 -8.71 16.76 0.23
N PHE A 19 -8.27 17.60 -0.72
CA PHE A 19 -6.96 18.25 -0.73
C PHE A 19 -7.09 19.77 -0.60
N TYR A 20 -7.58 20.25 0.55
CA TYR A 20 -7.46 21.66 0.91
C TYR A 20 -5.96 22.01 1.07
N GLY A 21 -5.37 22.61 0.02
CA GLY A 21 -4.00 23.12 -0.01
C GLY A 21 -3.02 22.31 -0.87
N SER A 22 -2.08 23.02 -1.51
CA SER A 22 -0.97 22.41 -2.25
C SER A 22 -0.09 21.58 -1.29
N LYS A 23 -0.15 20.25 -1.36
CA LYS A 23 0.77 19.38 -0.61
C LYS A 23 2.14 19.39 -1.26
N THR A 24 3.13 19.88 -0.53
CA THR A 24 4.55 19.91 -0.94
C THR A 24 5.39 19.01 -0.04
N HIS A 25 6.40 18.37 -0.61
CA HIS A 25 7.39 17.60 0.15
C HIS A 25 8.73 17.65 -0.58
N ASN A 26 9.80 17.84 0.17
CA ASN A 26 11.15 17.84 -0.37
C ASN A 26 11.70 16.41 -0.37
N ILE A 27 12.23 15.99 -1.51
CA ILE A 27 12.93 14.71 -1.66
C ILE A 27 14.40 14.98 -1.88
N TYR A 28 15.22 14.26 -1.12
CA TYR A 28 16.67 14.33 -1.19
C TYR A 28 17.19 13.20 -2.09
N ILE A 29 18.00 13.55 -3.09
CA ILE A 29 18.76 12.60 -3.91
C ILE A 29 20.24 12.81 -3.62
N LYS A 30 20.94 11.72 -3.30
CA LYS A 30 22.39 11.70 -3.10
C LYS A 30 23.00 10.72 -4.10
N ASP A 31 23.89 11.20 -4.97
CA ASP A 31 24.64 10.37 -5.93
C ASP A 31 23.76 9.46 -6.81
N GLY A 32 22.60 9.98 -7.22
CA GLY A 32 21.59 9.22 -7.98
C GLY A 32 20.71 8.29 -7.14
N ASN A 33 21.04 8.11 -5.86
CA ASN A 33 20.26 7.30 -4.91
C ASN A 33 19.16 8.14 -4.24
N GLY A 34 17.97 7.57 -4.17
CA GLY A 34 16.76 8.23 -3.69
C GLY A 34 15.52 7.89 -4.51
N PHE A 35 14.41 8.59 -4.24
CA PHE A 35 13.16 8.33 -4.94
C PHE A 35 13.16 8.91 -6.35
N THR A 36 12.62 8.13 -7.30
CA THR A 36 12.29 8.66 -8.62
C THR A 36 11.13 9.66 -8.52
N ILE A 37 10.95 10.50 -9.54
CA ILE A 37 9.82 11.45 -9.60
C ILE A 37 8.48 10.72 -9.45
N ASN A 38 8.33 9.54 -10.07
CA ASN A 38 7.11 8.74 -9.96
C ASN A 38 6.89 8.21 -8.55
N GLN A 39 7.93 7.69 -7.90
CA GLN A 39 7.85 7.24 -6.51
C GLN A 39 7.49 8.40 -5.57
N ALA A 40 8.15 9.55 -5.72
CA ALA A 40 7.86 10.74 -4.94
C ALA A 40 6.41 11.24 -5.15
N ALA A 41 5.95 11.27 -6.39
CA ALA A 41 4.57 11.63 -6.71
C ALA A 41 3.57 10.66 -6.07
N ASN A 42 3.88 9.36 -6.04
CA ASN A 42 3.06 8.34 -5.41
C ASN A 42 3.01 8.53 -3.88
N LEU A 43 4.14 8.83 -3.24
CA LEU A 43 4.21 9.12 -1.79
C LEU A 43 3.33 10.31 -1.38
N ILE A 44 3.38 11.43 -2.11
CA ILE A 44 2.57 12.62 -1.78
C ILE A 44 1.07 12.37 -2.05
N GLN A 45 0.73 11.42 -2.91
CA GLN A 45 -0.64 10.95 -3.10
C GLN A 45 -1.10 9.97 -1.99
N GLY A 46 -0.25 9.70 -0.99
CA GLY A 46 -0.56 8.82 0.13
C GLY A 46 -0.33 7.34 -0.15
N ARG A 47 0.33 7.01 -1.27
CA ARG A 47 0.69 5.62 -1.62
C ARG A 47 2.03 5.25 -0.99
N SER A 48 2.32 3.95 -0.95
CA SER A 48 3.53 3.43 -0.31
C SER A 48 4.55 3.00 -1.35
N VAL A 49 5.83 3.25 -1.12
CA VAL A 49 6.93 2.89 -2.02
C VAL A 49 7.90 1.96 -1.31
N PHE A 50 8.29 0.87 -1.96
CA PHE A 50 9.32 -0.04 -1.50
C PHE A 50 10.71 0.43 -1.94
N ARG A 51 11.66 0.44 -1.01
CA ARG A 51 13.08 0.76 -1.25
C ARG A 51 13.95 -0.38 -0.74
N THR A 52 15.06 -0.61 -1.44
CA THR A 52 16.03 -1.66 -1.12
C THR A 52 17.38 -1.12 -0.68
N ASP A 53 17.55 0.19 -0.73
CA ASP A 53 18.81 0.92 -0.62
C ASP A 53 18.77 1.93 0.54
N LEU A 54 17.98 1.65 1.59
CA LEU A 54 17.89 2.52 2.76
C LEU A 54 19.05 2.22 3.70
N LEU A 55 19.66 3.25 4.27
CA LEU A 55 20.77 3.09 5.22
C LEU A 55 20.29 3.27 6.65
N ASN A 56 20.67 2.36 7.54
CA ASN A 56 20.47 2.52 8.97
C ASN A 56 21.56 3.44 9.57
N ILE A 57 21.49 3.69 10.89
CA ILE A 57 22.46 4.53 11.59
C ILE A 57 23.91 4.02 11.50
N ASN A 58 24.09 2.71 11.27
CA ASN A 58 25.39 2.06 11.12
C ASN A 58 25.86 2.03 9.66
N GLY A 59 25.12 2.66 8.74
CA GLY A 59 25.42 2.64 7.31
C GLY A 59 25.13 1.32 6.60
N GLN A 60 24.39 0.40 7.23
CA GLN A 60 24.01 -0.87 6.60
C GLN A 60 22.72 -0.69 5.80
N GLU A 61 22.72 -1.26 4.59
CA GLU A 61 21.54 -1.27 3.73
C GLU A 61 20.43 -2.17 4.31
N TYR A 62 19.20 -1.70 4.21
CA TYR A 62 18.01 -2.45 4.54
C TYR A 62 16.86 -2.09 3.60
N LYS A 63 15.87 -2.99 3.55
CA LYS A 63 14.67 -2.81 2.72
C LYS A 63 13.49 -2.38 3.58
N ALA A 64 12.70 -1.46 3.07
CA ALA A 64 11.45 -1.09 3.71
C ALA A 64 10.44 -0.51 2.74
N TRP A 65 9.17 -0.63 3.10
CA TRP A 65 8.12 0.22 2.54
C TRP A 65 8.08 1.55 3.25
N ILE A 66 7.83 2.62 2.50
CA ILE A 66 7.80 4.00 2.98
C ILE A 66 6.45 4.61 2.62
N THR A 67 5.83 5.32 3.56
CA THR A 67 4.64 6.13 3.34
C THR A 67 4.78 7.48 4.06
N LEU A 68 4.01 8.49 3.66
CA LEU A 68 3.98 9.80 4.29
C LEU A 68 2.74 9.96 5.18
N GLU A 69 2.92 10.55 6.36
CA GLU A 69 1.83 10.89 7.27
C GLU A 69 1.14 12.19 6.83
N LEU A 70 0.36 12.14 5.75
CA LEU A 70 -0.27 13.31 5.12
C LEU A 70 -1.35 14.02 5.96
N ASN A 71 -1.78 13.38 7.05
CA ASN A 71 -2.77 13.88 8.00
C ASN A 71 -2.13 14.40 9.31
N GLN A 72 -0.80 14.35 9.41
CA GLN A 72 -0.06 14.87 10.55
C GLN A 72 0.55 16.25 10.20
N PRO A 73 0.82 17.11 11.22
CA PRO A 73 1.56 18.33 11.00
C PRO A 73 2.92 18.06 10.34
N LYS A 74 3.33 18.97 9.44
CA LYS A 74 4.67 18.96 8.86
C LYS A 74 5.72 19.27 9.93
N ASP A 75 6.94 18.81 9.69
CA ASP A 75 8.09 19.18 10.53
C ASP A 75 8.50 20.66 10.33
N GLY A 76 9.50 21.11 11.10
CA GLY A 76 10.03 22.47 11.02
C GLY A 76 10.65 22.86 9.66
N TYR A 77 10.86 21.88 8.77
CA TYR A 77 11.37 22.08 7.41
C TYR A 77 10.25 22.01 6.36
N GLY A 78 8.99 21.91 6.78
CA GLY A 78 7.84 21.84 5.89
C GLY A 78 7.65 20.49 5.21
N ASN A 79 8.24 19.41 5.74
CA ASN A 79 8.13 18.05 5.20
C ASN A 79 7.14 17.20 6.00
N PHE A 80 6.49 16.24 5.32
CA PHE A 80 5.72 15.21 6.00
C PHE A 80 6.67 14.21 6.65
N ARG A 81 6.29 13.71 7.84
CA ARG A 81 6.96 12.57 8.46
C ARG A 81 6.72 11.32 7.62
N SER A 82 7.72 10.45 7.55
CA SER A 82 7.61 9.15 6.90
C SER A 82 7.45 8.03 7.92
N LYS A 83 6.67 7.01 7.58
CA LYS A 83 6.70 5.70 8.26
C LYS A 83 7.45 4.70 7.40
N MET A 84 8.19 3.83 8.07
CA MET A 84 8.96 2.77 7.44
C MET A 84 8.48 1.42 7.97
N PHE A 85 8.26 0.48 7.06
CA PHE A 85 7.87 -0.89 7.36
C PHE A 85 8.94 -1.80 6.79
N SER A 86 9.92 -2.17 7.62
CA SER A 86 11.03 -3.05 7.25
C SER A 86 10.56 -4.50 7.07
N GLU A 87 11.45 -5.39 6.61
CA GLU A 87 11.14 -6.81 6.43
C GLU A 87 10.56 -7.46 7.71
N GLY A 88 11.04 -7.06 8.89
CA GLY A 88 10.53 -7.53 10.19
C GLY A 88 9.09 -7.10 10.52
N TYR A 89 8.52 -6.16 9.78
CA TYR A 89 7.13 -5.72 9.96
C TYR A 89 6.11 -6.77 9.46
N GLY A 90 6.53 -7.66 8.55
CA GLY A 90 5.67 -8.76 8.07
C GLY A 90 4.74 -8.43 6.90
N PHE A 91 4.95 -7.32 6.18
CA PHE A 91 4.22 -7.08 4.93
C PHE A 91 4.91 -7.77 3.73
N ASN A 92 4.39 -8.94 3.36
CA ASN A 92 4.81 -9.65 2.15
C ASN A 92 3.81 -9.41 1.00
N LEU A 93 4.24 -8.66 -0.03
CA LEU A 93 3.36 -8.28 -1.15
C LEU A 93 2.81 -9.49 -1.90
N ASN A 94 3.64 -10.51 -2.14
CA ASN A 94 3.28 -11.67 -2.95
C ASN A 94 2.29 -12.55 -2.20
N GLU A 95 2.51 -12.73 -0.91
CA GLU A 95 1.55 -13.40 -0.03
C GLU A 95 0.21 -12.66 -0.02
N VAL A 96 0.23 -11.33 0.09
CA VAL A 96 -1.00 -10.52 0.11
C VAL A 96 -1.74 -10.59 -1.22
N LEU A 97 -1.04 -10.50 -2.36
CA LEU A 97 -1.65 -10.62 -3.70
C LEU A 97 -2.32 -11.99 -3.89
N SER A 98 -1.66 -13.07 -3.44
CA SER A 98 -2.18 -14.44 -3.57
C SER A 98 -3.51 -14.71 -2.84
N ARG A 99 -3.93 -13.80 -1.95
CA ARG A 99 -5.22 -13.89 -1.25
C ARG A 99 -6.40 -13.54 -2.15
N TYR A 100 -6.18 -12.89 -3.29
CA TYR A 100 -7.22 -12.36 -4.16
C TYR A 100 -7.20 -13.03 -5.53
N SER A 101 -8.38 -13.14 -6.16
CA SER A 101 -8.58 -13.74 -7.48
C SER A 101 -8.17 -12.78 -8.61
N ILE A 102 -6.87 -12.45 -8.69
CA ILE A 102 -6.28 -11.55 -9.68
C ILE A 102 -5.68 -12.36 -10.84
N LYS A 103 -6.16 -12.14 -12.07
CA LYS A 103 -5.74 -12.92 -13.25
C LYS A 103 -4.28 -12.68 -13.65
N GLU A 104 -3.77 -11.46 -13.45
CA GLU A 104 -2.38 -11.13 -13.78
C GLU A 104 -1.34 -11.91 -12.95
N LEU A 105 -1.76 -12.62 -11.89
CA LEU A 105 -0.88 -13.49 -11.11
C LEU A 105 -0.61 -14.84 -11.79
N GLU A 106 -1.39 -15.22 -12.79
CA GLU A 106 -1.25 -16.50 -13.52
C GLU A 106 -0.11 -16.44 -14.56
N ASP A 107 0.18 -15.25 -15.08
CA ASP A 107 1.29 -15.01 -16.01
C ASP A 107 2.49 -14.41 -15.28
N PRO A 108 3.66 -15.07 -15.26
CA PRO A 108 4.84 -14.57 -14.54
C PRO A 108 5.31 -13.18 -14.97
N GLY A 109 5.19 -12.84 -16.25
CA GLY A 109 5.61 -11.54 -16.77
C GLY A 109 4.63 -10.41 -16.40
N LEU A 110 3.34 -10.69 -16.34
CA LEU A 110 2.33 -9.76 -15.83
C LEU A 110 2.45 -9.59 -14.32
N MET A 111 2.71 -10.67 -13.58
CA MET A 111 2.95 -10.65 -12.14
C MET A 111 4.17 -9.77 -11.79
N GLU A 112 5.29 -9.93 -12.49
CA GLU A 112 6.49 -9.12 -12.27
C GLU A 112 6.22 -7.62 -12.52
N LYS A 113 5.51 -7.29 -13.62
CA LYS A 113 5.11 -5.91 -13.92
C LYS A 113 4.18 -5.34 -12.86
N LEU A 114 3.23 -6.16 -12.38
CA LEU A 114 2.28 -5.78 -11.33
C LEU A 114 3.01 -5.47 -10.02
N GLU A 115 3.88 -6.37 -9.57
CA GLU A 115 4.70 -6.18 -8.38
C GLU A 115 5.60 -4.95 -8.50
N THR A 116 6.27 -4.78 -9.63
CA THR A 116 7.15 -3.63 -9.87
C THR A 116 6.38 -2.31 -9.80
N SER A 117 5.18 -2.27 -10.39
CA SER A 117 4.31 -1.10 -10.30
C SER A 117 3.92 -0.81 -8.83
N LEU A 118 3.47 -1.81 -8.09
CA LEU A 118 3.09 -1.68 -6.68
C LEU A 118 4.26 -1.29 -5.77
N LYS A 119 5.44 -1.90 -5.95
CA LYS A 119 6.69 -1.54 -5.25
C LYS A 119 7.08 -0.10 -5.50
N ASN A 120 6.82 0.43 -6.71
CA ASN A 120 7.02 1.85 -7.01
C ASN A 120 5.90 2.77 -6.49
N GLY A 121 4.93 2.24 -5.75
CA GLY A 121 3.76 2.95 -5.26
C GLY A 121 2.72 3.26 -6.33
N GLY A 122 2.78 2.58 -7.48
CA GLY A 122 1.81 2.65 -8.55
C GLY A 122 0.42 2.17 -8.12
N SER A 123 -0.58 2.46 -8.96
CA SER A 123 -1.93 1.90 -8.82
C SER A 123 -2.37 1.21 -10.12
N PRO A 124 -1.78 0.04 -10.43
CA PRO A 124 -2.03 -0.68 -11.67
C PRO A 124 -3.47 -1.17 -11.75
N LEU A 125 -3.97 -1.29 -12.98
CA LEU A 125 -5.27 -1.90 -13.28
C LEU A 125 -5.08 -3.41 -13.37
N VAL A 126 -5.89 -4.16 -12.63
CA VAL A 126 -5.91 -5.62 -12.58
C VAL A 126 -7.29 -6.14 -12.92
N THR A 127 -7.35 -7.39 -13.34
CA THR A 127 -8.59 -8.10 -13.65
C THR A 127 -8.88 -9.05 -12.51
N VAL A 128 -10.01 -8.85 -11.83
CA VAL A 128 -10.48 -9.74 -10.78
C VAL A 128 -11.76 -10.41 -11.17
N ASN A 129 -11.89 -11.69 -10.82
CA ASN A 129 -13.14 -12.42 -11.00
C ASN A 129 -14.04 -12.23 -9.77
N LYS A 130 -15.29 -11.81 -10.01
CA LYS A 130 -16.34 -11.72 -9.00
C LYS A 130 -17.56 -12.48 -9.52
N ASN A 131 -17.91 -13.59 -8.86
CA ASN A 131 -19.07 -14.41 -9.22
C ASN A 131 -19.09 -14.85 -10.70
N GLY A 132 -17.93 -15.14 -11.29
CA GLY A 132 -17.81 -15.53 -12.71
C GLY A 132 -17.68 -14.36 -13.68
N GLU A 133 -17.84 -13.11 -13.24
CA GLU A 133 -17.64 -11.92 -14.07
C GLU A 133 -16.25 -11.32 -13.84
N ASP A 134 -15.58 -10.95 -14.93
CA ASP A 134 -14.31 -10.24 -14.88
C ASP A 134 -14.53 -8.73 -14.79
N ILE A 135 -14.01 -8.13 -13.73
CA ILE A 135 -14.05 -6.68 -13.54
C ILE A 135 -12.64 -6.11 -13.45
N ARG A 136 -12.44 -4.91 -13.99
CA ARG A 136 -11.14 -4.23 -13.97
C ARG A 136 -11.11 -3.19 -12.86
N LEU A 137 -10.21 -3.39 -11.90
CA LEU A 137 -10.05 -2.52 -10.73
C LEU A 137 -8.60 -2.08 -10.59
N ARG A 138 -8.39 -0.91 -10.00
CA ARG A 138 -7.06 -0.48 -9.57
C ARG A 138 -6.75 -1.04 -8.20
N ILE A 139 -5.49 -1.39 -7.95
CA ILE A 139 -5.02 -1.78 -6.62
C ILE A 139 -3.90 -0.89 -6.12
N ALA A 140 -3.70 -0.83 -4.80
CA ALA A 140 -2.57 -0.14 -4.19
C ALA A 140 -2.09 -0.89 -2.95
N ALA A 141 -0.77 -0.92 -2.73
CA ALA A 141 -0.16 -1.53 -1.56
C ALA A 141 -0.39 -0.66 -0.31
N VAL A 142 -0.80 -1.30 0.79
CA VAL A 142 -1.01 -0.66 2.09
C VAL A 142 -0.28 -1.42 3.20
N PRO A 143 1.07 -1.34 3.22
CA PRO A 143 1.93 -2.01 4.20
C PRO A 143 1.48 -1.79 5.65
N GLN A 144 1.04 -0.58 6.01
CA GLN A 144 0.58 -0.24 7.36
C GLN A 144 -0.47 -1.24 7.89
N PHE A 145 -1.38 -1.70 7.03
CA PHE A 145 -2.43 -2.66 7.40
C PHE A 145 -2.16 -4.07 6.85
N THR A 146 -0.94 -4.32 6.36
CA THR A 146 -0.53 -5.59 5.76
C THR A 146 -1.48 -6.09 4.65
N GLN A 147 -1.99 -5.16 3.84
CA GLN A 147 -3.03 -5.44 2.84
C GLN A 147 -2.81 -4.67 1.54
N ILE A 148 -3.68 -4.92 0.56
CA ILE A 148 -3.89 -4.06 -0.60
C ILE A 148 -5.30 -3.48 -0.55
N ASN A 149 -5.50 -2.32 -1.14
CA ASN A 149 -6.82 -1.72 -1.36
C ASN A 149 -7.22 -1.83 -2.83
N PHE A 150 -8.52 -1.93 -3.09
CA PHE A 150 -9.11 -1.95 -4.43
C PHE A 150 -9.89 -0.67 -4.68
N TYR A 151 -9.87 -0.21 -5.92
CA TYR A 151 -10.55 0.99 -6.38
C TYR A 151 -11.17 0.77 -7.76
N GLU A 152 -12.35 1.34 -7.99
CA GLU A 152 -12.87 1.55 -9.33
C GLU A 152 -11.93 2.46 -10.13
N GLN A 153 -12.08 2.51 -11.46
CA GLN A 153 -11.22 3.33 -12.31
C GLN A 153 -11.31 4.84 -12.01
N ASN A 154 -12.45 5.29 -11.49
CA ASN A 154 -12.69 6.65 -11.00
C ASN A 154 -12.03 6.94 -9.62
N GLY A 155 -11.41 5.93 -8.98
CA GLY A 155 -10.77 6.05 -7.68
C GLY A 155 -11.67 5.79 -6.47
N LYS A 156 -12.93 5.41 -6.67
CA LYS A 156 -13.84 5.03 -5.58
C LYS A 156 -13.37 3.71 -4.94
N PRO A 157 -13.22 3.63 -3.60
CA PRO A 157 -12.78 2.40 -2.94
C PRO A 157 -13.83 1.29 -3.07
N VAL A 158 -13.35 0.05 -3.19
CA VAL A 158 -14.17 -1.17 -3.26
C VAL A 158 -13.75 -2.12 -2.14
N MET A 159 -14.72 -2.83 -1.55
CA MET A 159 -14.49 -3.78 -0.47
C MET A 159 -13.69 -4.98 -0.99
N ARG A 160 -12.46 -5.12 -0.50
CA ARG A 160 -11.48 -6.13 -0.95
C ARG A 160 -11.90 -7.57 -0.66
N GLU A 161 -12.69 -7.78 0.39
CA GLU A 161 -13.22 -9.08 0.80
C GLU A 161 -14.07 -9.73 -0.30
N GLN A 162 -14.62 -8.94 -1.22
CA GLN A 162 -15.41 -9.43 -2.37
C GLN A 162 -14.56 -10.18 -3.40
N PHE A 163 -13.22 -10.06 -3.34
CA PHE A 163 -12.29 -10.61 -4.33
C PHE A 163 -11.36 -11.67 -3.75
N LEU A 164 -11.63 -12.14 -2.54
CA LEU A 164 -10.84 -13.19 -1.91
C LEU A 164 -11.00 -14.51 -2.66
N THR A 165 -9.92 -15.29 -2.73
CA THR A 165 -9.99 -16.68 -3.17
C THR A 165 -10.73 -17.53 -2.13
N SER A 166 -11.31 -18.66 -2.53
CA SER A 166 -12.00 -19.58 -1.60
C SER A 166 -11.08 -19.99 -0.44
N LYS A 167 -9.81 -20.31 -0.73
CA LYS A 167 -8.78 -20.62 0.27
C LYS A 167 -8.55 -19.48 1.27
N ALA A 168 -8.58 -18.23 0.81
CA ALA A 168 -8.41 -17.08 1.69
C ALA A 168 -9.65 -16.84 2.56
N GLN A 169 -10.86 -17.07 2.03
CA GLN A 169 -12.12 -16.98 2.78
C GLN A 169 -12.19 -18.02 3.90
N GLU A 170 -11.82 -19.27 3.63
CA GLU A 170 -11.76 -20.36 4.63
C GLU A 170 -10.81 -20.01 5.79
N LYS A 171 -9.62 -19.49 5.47
CA LYS A 171 -8.65 -19.04 6.49
C LYS A 171 -9.17 -17.90 7.36
N LEU A 172 -9.98 -17.00 6.80
CA LEU A 172 -10.60 -15.91 7.56
C LEU A 172 -11.70 -16.43 8.49
N ALA A 173 -12.53 -17.37 8.03
CA ALA A 173 -13.58 -17.98 8.84
C ALA A 173 -13.02 -18.71 10.07
N HIS A 174 -12.00 -19.55 9.89
CA HIS A 174 -11.35 -20.26 11.00
C HIS A 174 -10.67 -19.34 12.01
N LYS A 175 -10.19 -18.16 11.59
CA LYS A 175 -9.58 -17.19 12.49
C LYS A 175 -10.62 -16.49 13.38
N THR A 176 -11.83 -16.28 12.87
CA THR A 176 -12.95 -15.68 13.62
C THR A 176 -13.53 -16.66 14.65
N GLU A 177 -13.62 -17.95 14.32
CA GLU A 177 -14.08 -19.00 15.25
C GLU A 177 -13.10 -19.22 16.41
N GLY A 178 -11.79 -19.22 16.15
CA GLY A 178 -10.75 -19.33 17.19
C GLY A 178 -10.75 -18.15 18.17
N HIS A 179 -11.09 -16.94 17.71
CA HIS A 179 -11.24 -15.78 18.58
C HIS A 179 -12.48 -15.86 19.48
N GLN A 180 -13.59 -16.42 18.99
CA GLN A 180 -14.81 -16.60 19.80
C GLN A 180 -14.63 -17.69 20.88
N GLN A 181 -13.97 -18.82 20.57
CA GLN A 181 -13.69 -19.85 21.58
C GLN A 181 -12.68 -19.41 22.66
N GLY A 182 -11.76 -18.49 22.33
CA GLY A 182 -10.82 -17.92 23.29
C GLY A 182 -11.46 -16.95 24.28
N MET A 183 -12.45 -16.15 23.86
CA MET A 183 -13.16 -15.21 24.74
C MET A 183 -14.15 -15.91 25.68
N SER A 184 -14.77 -17.01 25.26
CA SER A 184 -15.68 -17.79 26.13
C SER A 184 -14.94 -18.51 27.27
N LYS A 185 -13.66 -18.86 27.10
CA LYS A 185 -12.85 -19.51 28.14
C LYS A 185 -12.26 -18.53 29.17
N SER A 186 -12.07 -17.26 28.83
CA SER A 186 -11.53 -16.26 29.77
C SER A 186 -12.60 -15.65 30.70
N GLN A 187 -13.87 -15.68 30.32
CA GLN A 187 -14.98 -15.22 31.18
C GLN A 187 -15.47 -16.28 32.20
N GLY A 188 -15.00 -17.53 32.11
CA GLY A 188 -15.36 -18.62 33.02
C GLY A 188 -14.41 -18.83 34.22
N LEU A 189 -13.33 -18.06 34.32
CA LEU A 189 -12.26 -18.26 35.31
C LEU A 189 -12.19 -17.17 36.40
N SER A 190 -13.28 -16.41 36.59
CA SER A 190 -13.43 -15.51 37.74
C SER A 190 -14.57 -15.99 38.64
N ARG A 191 -14.25 -16.96 39.50
CA ARG A 191 -14.95 -17.22 40.77
C ARG A 191 -13.93 -17.65 41.81
#